data_AF-A0A1G7YTQ3-F1
#
_entry.id   AF-A0A1G7YTQ3-F1
#
_cell.length_a   1.000
_cell.length_b   1.000
_cell.length_c   1.000
_cell.angle_alpha   90.00
_cell.angle_beta   90.00
_cell.angle_gamma   90.00
#
_symmetry.space_group_name_H-M   'P 1'
#
loop_
_entity.id
_entity.type
_entity.pdbx_description
1 polymer ?
#
loop_
_entity_poly.entity_id
_entity_poly.type
_entity_poly.pdbx_seq_one_letter_code
_entity_poly.pdbx_strand_id
1 'polypeptide(L)'
;MRYLSSGNSGNEKKCFVISPIGKENSDDRRALNGLIDSVLKPTLEEMGFDVEVAHKINKPGSISHQIIHHLLNDELVVANLSSLNPNVMYELAVRHATGLPVVSIAVNGTILPFDITDDRVIFFQNDIAGAHELRDKLKKVVYEAIDNYVPDNPIYRVVQSSIVQKNTKNKTEDFLLERLNSIENLLNSILTGSTYLNKSLNTEEILEVANHIVNHLNKNNQWATGALLRARGLHQQSLFSERLEYYRMEKDYLAKQFCPMLLNRCKSFVESGKRVYIIIDSGTTLYPFFDKLAQEALRFHANEENEWIKHVTIVTNNLPGMLYFMENGRKTSSRYGDLAINSLLLPGVPLPIYSAVSGKETNHYLQNLRLETDAIFIGIVTGNWIRIRHSHPHCPIPLARGKDHQLFKQILFENSDEVFVVSPLGKVINSDLEKGELNDILGYSENNDNPDCKPYYEVKIDDKKANFVKLVTTIRESGRLLSGHSENIRDILNNNILEYLDFPYLPADRVPHLLFQFNEIPKEYDLEVATEFPVDRLRTKVMRELLKVIS
;
A
#
# COMPACT_ATOMS: atom_id res chain seq x y z
N MET A 1 8.76 36.12 -56.81
CA MET A 1 10.14 35.70 -57.07
C MET A 1 11.04 36.14 -55.92
N ARG A 2 11.37 35.22 -55.02
CA ARG A 2 12.72 35.01 -54.49
C ARG A 2 12.69 33.70 -53.70
N TYR A 3 13.17 32.68 -54.39
CA TYR A 3 13.60 31.41 -53.80
C TYR A 3 14.63 31.70 -52.71
N LEU A 4 14.41 31.13 -51.52
CA LEU A 4 15.50 30.79 -50.63
C LEU A 4 15.51 29.26 -50.53
N SER A 5 16.15 28.65 -51.53
CA SER A 5 16.75 27.35 -51.37
C SER A 5 18.02 27.54 -50.54
N SER A 6 17.92 27.31 -49.24
CA SER A 6 19.08 26.91 -48.43
C SER A 6 18.84 25.46 -48.05
N GLY A 7 19.49 24.56 -48.78
CA GLY A 7 19.64 23.17 -48.35
C GLY A 7 20.35 23.17 -47.01
N ASN A 8 19.58 22.89 -45.97
CA ASN A 8 20.09 22.42 -44.69
C ASN A 8 19.31 21.13 -44.45
N SER A 9 20.01 19.99 -44.46
CA SER A 9 19.49 18.74 -43.92
C SER A 9 19.37 18.87 -42.40
N GLY A 10 18.54 19.80 -41.94
CA GLY A 10 18.17 19.96 -40.54
C GLY A 10 17.02 19.02 -40.26
N ASN A 11 17.16 18.16 -39.25
CA ASN A 11 16.10 17.28 -38.76
C ASN A 11 14.74 18.00 -38.80
N GLU A 12 13.75 17.44 -39.52
CA GLU A 12 12.35 17.81 -39.31
C GLU A 12 12.03 17.61 -37.84
N LYS A 13 11.49 18.65 -37.18
CA LYS A 13 11.12 18.57 -35.77
C LYS A 13 9.98 17.59 -35.64
N LYS A 14 10.06 16.64 -34.73
CA LYS A 14 9.01 15.64 -34.54
C LYS A 14 7.93 16.17 -33.61
N CYS A 15 6.69 15.89 -33.98
CA CYS A 15 5.53 16.11 -33.14
C CYS A 15 4.77 14.81 -32.95
N PHE A 16 4.57 14.42 -31.70
CA PHE A 16 3.79 13.24 -31.37
C PHE A 16 2.40 13.59 -30.85
N VAL A 17 1.37 12.98 -31.44
CA VAL A 17 -0.02 13.17 -30.98
C VAL A 17 -0.46 11.97 -30.16
N ILE A 18 -0.76 12.22 -28.87
CA ILE A 18 -1.35 11.24 -27.96
C ILE A 18 -2.86 11.41 -27.89
N SER A 19 -3.56 10.29 -28.06
CA SER A 19 -5.02 10.27 -28.08
C SER A 19 -5.58 8.89 -27.74
N PRO A 20 -6.86 8.79 -27.33
CA PRO A 20 -7.46 7.53 -26.91
C PRO A 20 -7.44 6.45 -28.01
N ILE A 21 -7.02 5.24 -27.64
CA ILE A 21 -7.10 4.05 -28.50
C ILE A 21 -8.51 3.44 -28.33
N GLY A 22 -9.47 3.90 -29.12
CA GLY A 22 -10.87 3.44 -29.11
C GLY A 22 -11.11 2.17 -29.94
N LYS A 23 -12.28 1.53 -29.77
CA LYS A 23 -12.75 0.41 -30.59
C LYS A 23 -12.92 0.83 -32.06
N GLU A 24 -12.54 -0.05 -32.99
CA GLU A 24 -12.77 0.14 -34.42
C GLU A 24 -14.26 0.43 -34.71
N ASN A 25 -14.55 1.38 -35.62
CA ASN A 25 -15.89 1.79 -36.06
C ASN A 25 -16.80 2.47 -35.02
N SER A 26 -16.25 3.12 -33.99
CA SER A 26 -17.03 3.99 -33.08
C SER A 26 -17.15 5.43 -33.61
N ASP A 27 -18.24 6.13 -33.25
CA ASP A 27 -18.43 7.55 -33.56
C ASP A 27 -17.31 8.43 -32.98
N ASP A 28 -16.82 8.08 -31.78
CA ASP A 28 -15.67 8.73 -31.13
C ASP A 28 -14.39 8.58 -31.95
N ARG A 29 -14.16 7.41 -32.56
CA ARG A 29 -12.99 7.16 -33.42
C ARG A 29 -13.06 7.97 -34.70
N ARG A 30 -14.26 8.14 -35.28
CA ARG A 30 -14.48 8.96 -36.47
C ARG A 30 -14.22 10.43 -36.18
N ALA A 31 -14.74 10.94 -35.07
CA ALA A 31 -14.49 12.32 -34.62
C ALA A 31 -13.00 12.57 -34.36
N LEU A 32 -12.32 11.64 -33.68
CA LEU A 32 -10.88 11.71 -33.40
C LEU A 32 -10.03 11.73 -34.69
N ASN A 33 -10.33 10.84 -35.64
CA ASN A 33 -9.63 10.82 -36.93
C ASN A 33 -9.88 12.12 -37.71
N GLY A 34 -11.12 12.64 -37.68
CA GLY A 34 -11.46 13.93 -38.28
C GLY A 34 -10.64 15.08 -37.72
N LEU A 35 -10.52 15.16 -36.39
CA LEU A 35 -9.69 16.15 -35.69
C LEU A 35 -8.21 16.07 -36.08
N ILE A 36 -7.65 14.86 -36.10
CA ILE A 36 -6.23 14.64 -36.40
C ILE A 36 -5.93 14.96 -37.86
N ASP A 37 -6.69 14.38 -38.80
CA ASP A 37 -6.38 14.44 -40.22
C ASP A 37 -6.81 15.78 -40.86
N SER A 38 -7.80 16.48 -40.29
CA SER A 38 -8.31 17.75 -40.83
C SER A 38 -7.75 18.99 -40.15
N VAL A 39 -7.30 18.87 -38.89
CA VAL A 39 -6.85 20.04 -38.09
C VAL A 39 -5.42 19.87 -37.60
N LEU A 40 -5.14 18.87 -36.76
CA LEU A 40 -3.85 18.77 -36.07
C LEU A 40 -2.69 18.57 -37.05
N LYS A 41 -2.78 17.54 -37.89
CA LYS A 41 -1.71 17.18 -38.82
C LYS A 41 -1.42 18.28 -39.85
N PRO A 42 -2.41 18.82 -40.61
CA PRO A 42 -2.14 19.90 -41.56
C PRO A 42 -1.57 21.16 -40.90
N THR A 43 -2.01 21.48 -39.68
CA THR A 43 -1.56 22.68 -38.98
C THR A 43 -0.12 22.55 -38.49
N LEU A 44 0.24 21.39 -37.94
CA LEU A 44 1.59 21.12 -37.42
C LEU A 44 2.61 20.93 -38.56
N GLU A 45 2.22 20.28 -39.66
CA GLU A 45 3.05 20.16 -40.86
C GLU A 45 3.33 21.53 -41.51
N GLU A 46 2.33 22.43 -41.55
CA GLU A 46 2.52 23.82 -42.00
C GLU A 46 3.54 24.57 -41.12
N MET A 47 3.68 24.18 -39.85
CA MET A 47 4.66 24.72 -38.89
C MET A 47 6.03 24.01 -38.95
N GLY A 48 6.22 23.06 -39.87
CA GLY A 48 7.48 22.36 -40.07
C GLY A 48 7.71 21.16 -39.15
N PHE A 49 6.65 20.55 -38.62
CA PHE A 49 6.73 19.31 -37.83
C PHE A 49 6.43 18.06 -38.67
N ASP A 50 7.18 16.99 -38.44
CA ASP A 50 6.81 15.63 -38.84
C ASP A 50 5.88 15.03 -37.76
N VAL A 51 4.64 14.72 -38.13
CA VAL A 51 3.58 14.36 -37.18
C VAL A 51 3.33 12.86 -37.16
N GLU A 52 3.72 12.20 -36.06
CA GLU A 52 3.35 10.81 -35.77
C GLU A 52 2.21 10.74 -34.74
N VAL A 53 1.31 9.77 -34.91
CA VAL A 53 0.09 9.63 -34.10
C VAL A 53 0.10 8.26 -33.44
N ALA A 54 -0.08 8.22 -32.12
CA ALA A 54 0.07 7.01 -31.30
C ALA A 54 -0.71 5.79 -31.84
N HIS A 55 -1.93 6.00 -32.36
CA HIS A 55 -2.80 4.90 -32.84
C HIS A 55 -2.62 4.53 -34.32
N LYS A 56 -1.69 5.16 -35.05
CA LYS A 56 -1.38 4.85 -36.46
C LYS A 56 -0.01 4.15 -36.62
N ILE A 57 0.67 3.84 -35.52
CA ILE A 57 1.96 3.15 -35.50
C ILE A 57 1.75 1.66 -35.86
N ASN A 58 2.02 1.31 -37.12
CA ASN A 58 1.94 -0.07 -37.66
C ASN A 58 3.32 -0.75 -37.82
N LYS A 59 4.39 -0.20 -37.23
CA LYS A 59 5.74 -0.76 -37.36
C LYS A 59 5.91 -2.00 -36.45
N PRO A 60 6.59 -3.08 -36.90
CA PRO A 60 6.83 -4.28 -36.07
C PRO A 60 7.58 -3.94 -34.78
N GLY A 61 7.00 -4.27 -33.62
CA GLY A 61 7.57 -3.98 -32.30
C GLY A 61 6.48 -3.80 -31.23
N SER A 62 6.86 -3.67 -29.96
CA SER A 62 5.90 -3.33 -28.89
C SER A 62 5.40 -1.89 -29.10
N ILE A 63 4.10 -1.72 -29.33
CA ILE A 63 3.44 -0.42 -29.51
C ILE A 63 3.77 0.51 -28.32
N SER A 64 3.83 -0.03 -27.11
CA SER A 64 4.15 0.72 -25.89
C SER A 64 5.57 1.29 -25.88
N HIS A 65 6.56 0.60 -26.45
CA HIS A 65 7.94 1.09 -26.50
C HIS A 65 8.10 2.25 -27.49
N GLN A 66 7.37 2.20 -28.61
CA GLN A 66 7.40 3.26 -29.62
C GLN A 66 6.76 4.55 -29.08
N ILE A 67 5.61 4.43 -28.41
CA ILE A 67 4.93 5.57 -27.76
C ILE A 67 5.86 6.25 -26.74
N ILE A 68 6.48 5.49 -25.84
CA ILE A 68 7.40 6.06 -24.83
C ILE A 68 8.60 6.75 -25.48
N HIS A 69 9.18 6.16 -26.54
CA HIS A 69 10.27 6.79 -27.26
C HIS A 69 9.87 8.18 -27.81
N HIS A 70 8.68 8.31 -28.39
CA HIS A 70 8.18 9.59 -28.87
C HIS A 70 7.97 10.61 -27.75
N LEU A 71 7.40 10.18 -26.62
CA LEU A 71 7.18 11.06 -25.47
C LEU A 71 8.49 11.61 -24.88
N LEU A 72 9.55 10.80 -24.89
CA LEU A 72 10.87 11.16 -24.37
C LEU A 72 11.70 12.03 -25.31
N ASN A 73 11.56 11.84 -26.63
CA ASN A 73 12.53 12.38 -27.59
C ASN A 73 11.95 13.40 -28.57
N ASP A 74 10.64 13.39 -28.85
CA ASP A 74 10.07 14.28 -29.85
C ASP A 74 10.02 15.73 -29.32
N GLU A 75 10.23 16.69 -30.21
CA GLU A 75 10.32 18.11 -29.86
C GLU A 75 9.01 18.68 -29.34
N LEU A 76 7.87 18.12 -29.76
CA LEU A 76 6.54 18.51 -29.32
C LEU A 76 5.64 17.30 -29.08
N VAL A 77 4.80 17.38 -28.04
CA VAL A 77 3.67 16.45 -27.86
C VAL A 77 2.37 17.23 -27.87
N VAL A 78 1.36 16.72 -28.57
CA VAL A 78 -0.02 17.23 -28.49
C VAL A 78 -0.91 16.18 -27.81
N ALA A 79 -1.56 16.57 -26.72
CA ALA A 79 -2.36 15.67 -25.90
C ALA A 79 -3.87 15.94 -26.01
N ASN A 80 -4.63 14.96 -26.48
CA ASN A 80 -6.09 15.07 -26.54
C ASN A 80 -6.77 14.52 -25.27
N LEU A 81 -7.24 15.43 -24.42
CA LEU A 81 -7.82 15.13 -23.11
C LEU A 81 -9.34 15.04 -23.12
N SER A 82 -9.98 15.12 -24.29
CA SER A 82 -11.45 15.23 -24.42
C SER A 82 -12.26 14.10 -23.77
N SER A 83 -11.67 12.90 -23.59
CA SER A 83 -12.35 11.76 -22.95
C SER A 83 -11.72 11.33 -21.61
N LEU A 84 -10.73 12.07 -21.11
CA LEU A 84 -10.00 11.75 -19.87
C LEU A 84 -9.48 10.30 -19.83
N ASN A 85 -9.04 9.80 -20.98
CA ASN A 85 -8.58 8.42 -21.10
C ASN A 85 -7.35 8.17 -20.19
N PRO A 86 -7.36 7.14 -19.33
CA PRO A 86 -6.26 6.88 -18.39
C PRO A 86 -4.89 6.70 -19.06
N ASN A 87 -4.83 6.14 -20.27
CA ASN A 87 -3.57 5.96 -20.99
C ASN A 87 -3.01 7.31 -21.47
N VAL A 88 -3.87 8.20 -21.98
CA VAL A 88 -3.45 9.54 -22.40
C VAL A 88 -2.98 10.36 -21.20
N MET A 89 -3.63 10.20 -20.04
CA MET A 89 -3.20 10.85 -18.80
C MET A 89 -1.81 10.35 -18.34
N TYR A 90 -1.56 9.04 -18.48
CA TYR A 90 -0.24 8.45 -18.20
C TYR A 90 0.84 8.99 -19.15
N GLU A 91 0.55 9.01 -20.45
CA GLU A 91 1.46 9.52 -21.49
C GLU A 91 1.78 11.02 -21.29
N LEU A 92 0.77 11.82 -20.88
CA LEU A 92 0.95 13.21 -20.50
C LEU A 92 1.88 13.37 -19.28
N ALA A 93 1.71 12.54 -18.25
CA ALA A 93 2.57 12.57 -17.06
C ALA A 93 4.03 12.22 -17.40
N VAL A 94 4.26 11.24 -18.29
CA VAL A 94 5.60 10.92 -18.82
C VAL A 94 6.19 12.13 -19.54
N ARG A 95 5.42 12.82 -20.38
CA ARG A 95 5.89 14.04 -21.06
C ARG A 95 6.17 15.18 -20.09
N HIS A 96 5.35 15.39 -19.06
CA HIS A 96 5.63 16.39 -18.03
C HIS A 96 6.97 16.13 -17.33
N ALA A 97 7.33 14.85 -17.12
CA ALA A 97 8.55 14.46 -16.44
C ALA A 97 9.83 14.74 -17.26
N THR A 98 9.74 14.77 -18.59
CA THR A 98 10.88 15.16 -19.45
C THR A 98 11.13 16.65 -19.42
N GLY A 99 10.11 17.42 -19.01
CA GLY A 99 10.14 18.87 -19.07
C GLY A 99 10.20 19.39 -20.50
N LEU A 100 9.88 18.60 -21.52
CA LEU A 100 9.83 19.03 -22.92
C LEU A 100 8.43 19.55 -23.32
N PRO A 101 8.31 20.38 -24.38
CA PRO A 101 7.06 21.04 -24.75
C PRO A 101 5.86 20.09 -24.93
N VAL A 102 4.71 20.48 -24.39
CA VAL A 102 3.43 19.80 -24.58
C VAL A 102 2.29 20.80 -24.77
N VAL A 103 1.35 20.48 -25.65
CA VAL A 103 0.12 21.26 -25.87
C VAL A 103 -1.08 20.35 -25.65
N SER A 104 -1.91 20.69 -24.67
CA SER A 104 -3.11 19.94 -24.33
C SER A 104 -4.34 20.55 -24.99
N ILE A 105 -5.23 19.70 -25.52
CA ILE A 105 -6.49 20.09 -26.17
C ILE A 105 -7.66 19.30 -25.56
N ALA A 106 -8.83 19.92 -25.45
CA ALA A 106 -10.04 19.26 -24.95
C ALA A 106 -11.30 19.87 -25.57
N VAL A 107 -12.37 19.08 -25.69
CA VAL A 107 -13.69 19.61 -26.11
C VAL A 107 -14.28 20.49 -25.00
N ASN A 108 -14.94 21.59 -25.37
CA ASN A 108 -15.68 22.45 -24.45
C ASN A 108 -16.63 21.64 -23.55
N GLY A 109 -16.61 21.92 -22.25
CA GLY A 109 -17.42 21.21 -21.25
C GLY A 109 -16.71 19.99 -20.62
N THR A 110 -15.49 19.66 -21.03
CA THR A 110 -14.67 18.64 -20.35
C THR A 110 -14.25 19.15 -18.97
N ILE A 111 -14.60 18.42 -17.91
CA ILE A 111 -14.19 18.72 -16.52
C ILE A 111 -12.84 18.06 -16.28
N LEU A 112 -11.77 18.85 -16.22
CA LEU A 112 -10.42 18.33 -16.02
C LEU A 112 -10.21 17.88 -14.55
N PRO A 113 -9.48 16.77 -14.31
CA PRO A 113 -9.04 16.37 -12.98
C PRO A 113 -8.17 17.43 -12.31
N PHE A 114 -8.26 17.54 -10.98
CA PHE A 114 -7.57 18.55 -10.17
C PHE A 114 -6.05 18.63 -10.45
N ASP A 115 -5.39 17.51 -10.78
CA ASP A 115 -3.95 17.45 -11.04
C ASP A 115 -3.48 18.22 -12.29
N ILE A 116 -4.40 18.55 -13.21
CA ILE A 116 -4.11 19.23 -14.48
C ILE A 116 -5.04 20.44 -14.73
N THR A 117 -5.80 20.90 -13.74
CA THR A 117 -6.70 22.06 -13.88
C THR A 117 -5.95 23.37 -14.11
N ASP A 118 -4.73 23.46 -13.57
CA ASP A 118 -3.87 24.65 -13.69
C ASP A 118 -2.97 24.62 -14.94
N ASP A 119 -3.12 23.60 -15.80
CA ASP A 119 -2.38 23.47 -17.04
C ASP A 119 -3.10 24.20 -18.17
N ARG A 120 -2.32 24.78 -19.10
CA ARG A 120 -2.87 25.47 -20.27
C ARG A 120 -3.46 24.45 -21.26
N VAL A 121 -4.79 24.35 -21.28
CA VAL A 121 -5.55 23.51 -22.22
C VAL A 121 -6.29 24.36 -23.24
N ILE A 122 -6.18 24.03 -24.53
CA ILE A 122 -6.99 24.63 -25.59
C ILE A 122 -8.35 23.94 -25.61
N PHE A 123 -9.38 24.63 -25.14
CA PHE A 123 -10.76 24.17 -25.28
C PHE A 123 -11.34 24.54 -26.65
N PHE A 124 -11.94 23.58 -27.33
CA PHE A 124 -12.53 23.77 -28.66
C PHE A 124 -13.94 23.18 -28.77
N GLN A 125 -14.73 23.73 -29.69
CA GLN A 125 -16.04 23.20 -30.07
C GLN A 125 -15.86 22.18 -31.20
N ASN A 126 -16.51 21.01 -31.09
CA ASN A 126 -16.42 19.98 -32.12
C ASN A 126 -17.42 20.22 -33.28
N ASP A 127 -17.22 21.32 -34.00
CA ASP A 127 -17.95 21.66 -35.23
C ASP A 127 -17.03 22.32 -36.27
N ILE A 128 -17.57 22.70 -37.42
CA ILE A 128 -16.79 23.26 -38.54
C ILE A 128 -16.12 24.59 -38.15
N ALA A 129 -16.82 25.46 -37.41
CA ALA A 129 -16.26 26.73 -36.98
C ALA A 129 -15.16 26.53 -35.92
N GLY A 130 -15.41 25.64 -34.95
CA GLY A 130 -14.46 25.27 -33.91
C GLY A 130 -13.18 24.62 -34.46
N ALA A 131 -13.25 23.91 -35.58
CA ALA A 131 -12.05 23.41 -36.27
C ALA A 131 -11.14 24.53 -36.79
N HIS A 132 -11.72 25.59 -37.37
CA HIS A 132 -10.97 26.78 -37.80
C HIS A 132 -10.39 27.53 -36.60
N GLU A 133 -11.18 27.73 -35.53
CA GLU A 133 -10.69 28.38 -34.31
C GLU A 133 -9.56 27.59 -33.64
N LEU A 134 -9.67 26.26 -33.59
CA LEU A 134 -8.64 25.39 -33.04
C LEU A 134 -7.34 25.52 -33.82
N ARG A 135 -7.39 25.58 -35.16
CA ARG A 135 -6.20 25.77 -36.00
C ARG A 135 -5.45 27.05 -35.63
N ASP A 136 -6.15 28.18 -35.52
CA ASP A 136 -5.52 29.46 -35.20
C ASP A 136 -4.96 29.50 -33.77
N LYS A 137 -5.70 28.95 -32.80
CA LYS A 137 -5.25 28.81 -31.41
C LYS A 137 -4.04 27.88 -31.30
N LEU A 138 -4.05 26.75 -32.01
CA LEU A 138 -2.98 25.76 -32.00
C LEU A 138 -1.68 26.37 -32.53
N LYS A 139 -1.72 27.10 -33.66
CA LYS A 139 -0.53 27.78 -34.20
C LYS A 139 0.11 28.72 -33.17
N LYS A 140 -0.71 29.52 -32.49
CA LYS A 140 -0.23 30.46 -31.48
C LYS A 140 0.42 29.75 -30.30
N VAL A 141 -0.26 28.76 -29.72
CA VAL A 141 0.22 28.05 -28.52
C VAL A 141 1.46 27.20 -28.85
N VAL A 142 1.50 26.54 -30.01
CA VAL A 142 2.68 25.78 -30.45
C VAL A 142 3.88 26.69 -30.68
N TYR A 143 3.68 27.87 -31.28
CA TYR A 143 4.75 28.86 -31.43
C TYR A 143 5.32 29.28 -30.06
N GLU A 144 4.44 29.62 -29.10
CA GLU A 144 4.84 29.97 -27.73
C GLU A 144 5.57 28.81 -27.02
N ALA A 145 5.07 27.58 -27.19
CA ALA A 145 5.61 26.38 -26.56
C ALA A 145 6.97 25.93 -27.11
N ILE A 146 7.44 26.47 -28.24
CA ILE A 146 8.71 26.09 -28.87
C ILE A 146 9.74 27.21 -28.78
N ASP A 147 9.33 28.47 -28.98
CA ASP A 147 10.24 29.62 -29.07
C ASP A 147 10.51 30.26 -27.69
N ASN A 148 9.54 30.22 -26.78
CA ASN A 148 9.63 30.82 -25.43
C ASN A 148 9.35 29.81 -24.31
N TYR A 149 9.80 28.57 -24.53
CA TYR A 149 9.45 27.47 -23.65
C TYR A 149 10.13 27.58 -22.28
N VAL A 150 9.33 27.92 -21.28
CA VAL A 150 9.65 27.68 -19.87
C VAL A 150 8.78 26.52 -19.44
N PRO A 151 9.35 25.38 -19.00
CA PRO A 151 8.56 24.28 -18.49
C PRO A 151 7.71 24.79 -17.31
N ASP A 152 6.40 24.72 -17.45
CA ASP A 152 5.45 25.06 -16.38
C ASP A 152 4.39 23.98 -16.33
N ASN A 153 4.69 22.95 -15.55
CA ASN A 153 3.86 21.77 -15.33
C ASN A 153 3.99 21.34 -13.85
N PRO A 154 3.09 20.49 -13.33
CA PRO A 154 3.07 20.13 -11.91
C PRO A 154 4.43 19.60 -11.39
N ILE A 155 5.15 18.84 -12.22
CA ILE A 155 6.46 18.28 -11.87
C ILE A 155 7.51 19.39 -11.78
N TYR A 156 7.55 20.29 -12.76
CA TYR A 156 8.57 21.33 -12.82
C TYR A 156 8.34 22.47 -11.82
N ARG A 157 7.09 22.81 -11.51
CA ARG A 157 6.73 23.76 -10.43
C ARG A 157 7.34 23.34 -9.08
N VAL A 158 7.29 22.03 -8.80
CA VAL A 158 7.94 21.45 -7.60
C VAL A 158 9.45 21.52 -7.70
N VAL A 159 10.06 21.23 -8.86
CA VAL A 159 11.52 21.32 -9.08
C VAL A 159 12.04 22.76 -8.88
N GLN A 160 11.34 23.78 -9.38
CA GLN A 160 11.72 25.17 -9.14
C GLN A 160 11.55 25.57 -7.68
N SER A 161 10.44 25.19 -7.04
CA SER A 161 10.22 25.48 -5.62
C SER A 161 11.26 24.83 -4.70
N SER A 162 11.77 23.65 -5.07
CA SER A 162 12.83 22.94 -4.34
C SER A 162 14.23 23.52 -4.56
N ILE A 163 14.52 24.14 -5.72
CA ILE A 163 15.76 24.91 -5.94
C ILE A 163 15.76 26.20 -5.12
N VAL A 164 14.63 26.90 -5.03
CA VAL A 164 14.48 28.08 -4.16
C VAL A 164 14.58 27.71 -2.68
N GLN A 165 14.12 26.52 -2.29
CA GLN A 165 14.21 25.99 -0.93
C GLN A 165 15.58 25.38 -0.57
N LYS A 166 16.49 25.12 -1.53
CA LYS A 166 17.85 24.62 -1.25
C LYS A 166 18.73 25.56 -0.42
N ASN A 167 18.29 26.80 -0.17
CA ASN A 167 18.92 27.70 0.81
C ASN A 167 18.49 27.42 2.27
N THR A 168 17.67 26.41 2.51
CA THR A 168 17.29 25.96 3.85
C THR A 168 17.33 24.44 3.89
N LYS A 169 18.49 23.92 4.31
CA LYS A 169 18.72 22.51 4.66
C LYS A 169 17.67 22.10 5.69
N ASN A 170 16.77 21.17 5.34
CA ASN A 170 16.12 20.19 6.23
C ASN A 170 14.97 19.40 5.57
N LYS A 171 14.64 19.60 4.28
CA LYS A 171 13.57 18.86 3.58
C LYS A 171 14.03 17.87 2.51
N THR A 172 15.32 17.56 2.44
CA THR A 172 15.88 16.68 1.40
C THR A 172 15.51 15.21 1.59
N GLU A 173 15.26 14.76 2.83
CA GLU A 173 15.02 13.35 3.15
C GLU A 173 13.59 12.90 2.82
N ASP A 174 12.59 13.73 3.10
CA ASP A 174 11.18 13.43 2.75
C ASP A 174 10.95 13.39 1.24
N PHE A 175 11.67 14.22 0.50
CA PHE A 175 11.56 14.30 -0.96
C PHE A 175 12.30 13.14 -1.68
N LEU A 176 13.40 12.65 -1.10
CA LEU A 176 14.10 11.46 -1.60
C LEU A 176 13.24 10.19 -1.45
N LEU A 177 12.41 10.12 -0.40
CA LEU A 177 11.46 9.01 -0.16
C LEU A 177 10.33 8.95 -1.18
N GLU A 178 9.74 10.08 -1.58
CA GLU A 178 8.74 10.13 -2.67
C GLU A 178 9.32 9.73 -4.03
N ARG A 179 10.56 10.12 -4.31
CA ARG A 179 11.26 9.75 -5.55
C ARG A 179 11.69 8.29 -5.59
N LEU A 180 12.08 7.70 -4.46
CA LEU A 180 12.39 6.27 -4.36
C LEU A 180 11.16 5.41 -4.63
N ASN A 181 9.99 5.81 -4.12
CA ASN A 181 8.71 5.16 -4.45
C ASN A 181 8.34 5.28 -5.94
N SER A 182 8.73 6.38 -6.60
CA SER A 182 8.49 6.57 -8.04
C SER A 182 9.42 5.71 -8.90
N ILE A 183 10.67 5.51 -8.48
CA ILE A 183 11.63 4.61 -9.14
C ILE A 183 11.24 3.14 -8.92
N GLU A 184 10.69 2.81 -7.74
CA GLU A 184 10.15 1.49 -7.40
C GLU A 184 8.99 1.08 -8.33
N ASN A 185 8.08 2.02 -8.63
CA ASN A 185 6.99 1.79 -9.58
C ASN A 185 7.47 1.60 -11.02
N LEU A 186 8.54 2.29 -11.41
CA LEU A 186 9.17 2.16 -12.73
C LEU A 186 9.92 0.83 -12.87
N LEU A 187 10.61 0.37 -11.82
CA LEU A 187 11.25 -0.94 -11.74
C LEU A 187 10.23 -2.09 -11.83
N ASN A 188 9.06 -1.95 -11.20
CA ASN A 188 7.98 -2.94 -11.29
C ASN A 188 7.43 -3.11 -12.71
N SER A 189 7.49 -2.05 -13.53
CA SER A 189 7.09 -2.11 -14.95
C SER A 189 8.13 -2.80 -15.85
N ILE A 190 9.42 -2.69 -15.52
CA ILE A 190 10.54 -3.31 -16.26
C ILE A 190 10.63 -4.81 -15.96
N LEU A 191 10.35 -5.21 -14.71
CA LEU A 191 10.42 -6.60 -14.24
C LEU A 191 9.33 -7.51 -14.83
N THR A 192 8.20 -6.95 -15.28
CA THR A 192 7.08 -7.70 -15.90
C THR A 192 7.31 -8.10 -17.37
N GLY A 193 8.43 -7.75 -17.98
CA GLY A 193 8.69 -8.13 -19.36
C GLY A 193 10.16 -8.14 -19.71
N SER A 194 10.88 -9.20 -19.37
CA SER A 194 12.15 -9.51 -20.05
C SER A 194 12.74 -10.88 -19.70
N THR A 195 12.66 -11.81 -20.65
CA THR A 195 13.84 -12.61 -21.05
C THR A 195 13.95 -12.50 -22.56
N TYR A 196 14.84 -11.63 -23.03
CA TYR A 196 15.88 -11.91 -24.03
C TYR A 196 16.69 -10.63 -24.26
N LEU A 197 17.94 -10.67 -23.79
CA LEU A 197 19.00 -9.72 -24.07
C LEU A 197 19.40 -9.77 -25.56
N ASN A 198 19.64 -8.62 -26.19
CA ASN A 198 21.01 -8.22 -26.61
C ASN A 198 21.12 -6.85 -27.33
N LYS A 199 22.11 -6.08 -26.83
CA LYS A 199 22.94 -4.96 -27.40
C LYS A 199 22.26 -3.64 -27.84
N SER A 200 22.78 -2.44 -27.53
CA SER A 200 24.03 -2.02 -26.86
C SER A 200 23.86 -0.64 -26.20
N LEU A 201 24.15 -0.55 -24.90
CA LEU A 201 24.45 0.69 -24.15
C LEU A 201 25.65 0.42 -23.25
N ASN A 202 26.42 1.47 -22.95
CA ASN A 202 27.78 1.39 -22.41
C ASN A 202 27.87 0.67 -21.05
N THR A 203 28.76 -0.32 -20.95
CA THR A 203 28.77 -1.34 -19.88
C THR A 203 29.22 -0.81 -18.52
N GLU A 204 30.06 0.24 -18.47
CA GLU A 204 30.62 0.76 -17.21
C GLU A 204 29.60 1.56 -16.39
N GLU A 205 28.81 2.44 -17.02
CA GLU A 205 27.79 3.25 -16.33
C GLU A 205 26.63 2.39 -15.81
N ILE A 206 26.23 1.35 -16.56
CA ILE A 206 25.21 0.39 -16.13
C ILE A 206 25.72 -0.43 -14.95
N LEU A 207 26.98 -0.86 -14.96
CA LEU A 207 27.56 -1.60 -13.83
C LEU A 207 27.65 -0.72 -12.58
N GLU A 208 27.99 0.55 -12.73
CA GLU A 208 28.15 1.48 -11.62
C GLU A 208 26.80 1.77 -10.95
N VAL A 209 25.77 2.04 -11.74
CA VAL A 209 24.39 2.24 -11.25
C VAL A 209 23.83 0.94 -10.68
N ALA A 210 24.03 -0.19 -11.34
CA ALA A 210 23.57 -1.49 -10.85
C ALA A 210 24.26 -1.86 -9.52
N ASN A 211 25.57 -1.64 -9.39
CA ASN A 211 26.29 -1.88 -8.14
C ASN A 211 25.84 -0.92 -7.03
N HIS A 212 25.50 0.32 -7.35
CA HIS A 212 24.94 1.27 -6.39
C HIS A 212 23.56 0.82 -5.89
N ILE A 213 22.68 0.42 -6.81
CA ILE A 213 21.33 -0.08 -6.49
C ILE A 213 21.43 -1.39 -5.70
N VAL A 214 22.26 -2.34 -6.13
CA VAL A 214 22.45 -3.62 -5.43
C VAL A 214 23.03 -3.39 -4.02
N ASN A 215 24.02 -2.50 -3.87
CA ASN A 215 24.53 -2.16 -2.53
C ASN A 215 23.48 -1.49 -1.65
N HIS A 216 22.62 -0.66 -2.24
CA HIS A 216 21.55 0.01 -1.50
C HIS A 216 20.43 -0.96 -1.11
N LEU A 217 20.05 -1.87 -2.00
CA LEU A 217 19.05 -2.92 -1.76
C LEU A 217 19.55 -3.96 -0.76
N ASN A 218 20.80 -4.39 -0.85
CA ASN A 218 21.41 -5.32 0.10
C ASN A 218 21.51 -4.71 1.52
N LYS A 219 21.70 -3.40 1.63
CA LYS A 219 21.68 -2.69 2.93
C LYS A 219 20.27 -2.48 3.48
N ASN A 220 19.24 -2.41 2.62
CA ASN A 220 17.84 -2.13 2.98
C ASN A 220 16.86 -3.22 2.52
N ASN A 221 17.23 -4.48 2.70
CA ASN A 221 16.49 -5.63 2.15
C ASN A 221 15.03 -5.68 2.63
N GLN A 222 14.77 -5.32 3.90
CA GLN A 222 13.43 -5.29 4.48
C GLN A 222 12.50 -4.23 3.85
N TRP A 223 13.06 -3.08 3.45
CA TRP A 223 12.29 -2.02 2.81
C TRP A 223 11.91 -2.40 1.37
N ALA A 224 12.84 -3.01 0.63
CA ALA A 224 12.66 -3.43 -0.76
C ALA A 224 11.65 -4.58 -0.90
N THR A 225 11.63 -5.52 0.05
CA THR A 225 10.57 -6.54 0.14
C THR A 225 9.24 -5.86 0.44
N GLY A 226 9.19 -4.99 1.45
CA GLY A 226 8.01 -4.18 1.81
C GLY A 226 7.41 -3.37 0.65
N ALA A 227 8.24 -3.01 -0.34
CA ALA A 227 7.98 -2.23 -1.53
C ALA A 227 7.19 -2.96 -2.61
N LEU A 228 7.76 -4.09 -3.04
CA LEU A 228 7.18 -4.97 -4.05
C LEU A 228 5.78 -5.48 -3.68
N LEU A 229 5.48 -5.56 -2.40
CA LEU A 229 4.20 -6.05 -1.87
C LEU A 229 3.09 -5.00 -1.98
N ARG A 230 3.44 -3.72 -1.87
CA ARG A 230 2.52 -2.59 -2.10
C ARG A 230 2.04 -2.57 -3.55
N ALA A 231 2.96 -2.88 -4.47
CA ALA A 231 2.68 -2.87 -5.89
C ALA A 231 1.81 -4.06 -6.37
N ARG A 232 1.69 -5.13 -5.57
CA ARG A 232 0.90 -6.33 -5.93
C ARG A 232 -0.58 -6.27 -5.52
N GLY A 233 -1.02 -5.22 -4.80
CA GLY A 233 -2.40 -5.06 -4.34
C GLY A 233 -3.35 -4.48 -5.39
N LEU A 234 -3.94 -5.32 -6.25
CA LEU A 234 -5.15 -4.98 -7.01
C LEU A 234 -6.31 -4.64 -6.04
N HIS A 235 -6.87 -3.42 -6.11
CA HIS A 235 -8.30 -3.07 -6.09
C HIS A 235 -8.51 -1.56 -5.77
N GLN A 236 -9.61 -0.98 -6.29
CA GLN A 236 -10.20 0.33 -5.91
C GLN A 236 -9.95 0.69 -4.42
N GLN A 237 -9.72 1.98 -4.11
CA GLN A 237 -9.55 2.53 -2.75
C GLN A 237 -10.52 1.86 -1.75
N SER A 238 -10.05 0.80 -1.10
CA SER A 238 -10.82 0.05 -0.11
C SER A 238 -10.41 0.52 1.28
N LEU A 239 -11.33 0.44 2.23
CA LEU A 239 -11.04 0.73 3.64
C LEU A 239 -9.88 -0.13 4.19
N PHE A 240 -9.68 -1.33 3.61
CA PHE A 240 -8.54 -2.18 3.90
C PHE A 240 -7.21 -1.54 3.44
N SER A 241 -7.14 -1.03 2.21
CA SER A 241 -5.94 -0.40 1.66
C SER A 241 -5.51 0.83 2.46
N GLU A 242 -6.46 1.70 2.84
CA GLU A 242 -6.20 2.87 3.68
C GLU A 242 -5.66 2.47 5.07
N ARG A 243 -6.32 1.50 5.72
CA ARG A 243 -5.93 1.03 7.05
C ARG A 243 -4.64 0.23 7.07
N LEU A 244 -4.11 -0.17 5.92
CA LEU A 244 -2.83 -0.84 5.83
C LEU A 244 -1.68 0.12 6.16
N GLU A 245 -1.74 1.36 5.68
CA GLU A 245 -0.71 2.38 5.87
C GLU A 245 -0.68 2.96 7.30
N TYR A 246 -1.77 2.88 8.06
CA TYR A 246 -1.80 3.33 9.45
C TYR A 246 -0.86 2.51 10.34
N TYR A 247 -0.05 3.15 11.19
CA TYR A 247 0.89 2.49 12.13
C TYR A 247 1.87 1.52 11.44
N ARG A 248 2.22 1.77 10.18
CA ARG A 248 2.90 0.78 9.35
C ARG A 248 4.23 0.30 9.93
N MET A 249 5.13 1.23 10.26
CA MET A 249 6.44 0.90 10.85
C MET A 249 6.28 0.09 12.15
N GLU A 250 5.30 0.46 12.97
CA GLU A 250 5.01 -0.21 14.23
C GLU A 250 4.44 -1.62 14.04
N LYS A 251 3.54 -1.83 13.07
CA LYS A 251 3.02 -3.16 12.73
C LYS A 251 4.13 -4.07 12.21
N ASP A 252 4.98 -3.56 11.33
CA ASP A 252 6.14 -4.30 10.80
C ASP A 252 7.12 -4.65 11.92
N TYR A 253 7.36 -3.70 12.84
CA TYR A 253 8.20 -3.93 14.01
C TYR A 253 7.62 -5.01 14.93
N LEU A 254 6.32 -4.95 15.24
CA LEU A 254 5.64 -5.99 16.04
C LEU A 254 5.77 -7.37 15.40
N ALA A 255 5.56 -7.49 14.09
CA ALA A 255 5.73 -8.75 13.38
C ALA A 255 7.18 -9.26 13.48
N LYS A 256 8.18 -8.37 13.27
CA LYS A 256 9.61 -8.71 13.37
C LYS A 256 10.00 -9.24 14.75
N GLN A 257 9.45 -8.68 15.83
CA GLN A 257 9.73 -9.13 17.19
C GLN A 257 8.98 -10.42 17.53
N PHE A 258 7.68 -10.48 17.23
CA PHE A 258 6.81 -11.55 17.72
C PHE A 258 6.90 -12.86 16.91
N CYS A 259 6.96 -12.79 15.57
CA CYS A 259 6.89 -13.99 14.73
C CYS A 259 8.02 -15.01 15.02
N PRO A 260 9.30 -14.61 15.21
CA PRO A 260 10.36 -15.55 15.60
C PRO A 260 10.09 -16.21 16.94
N MET A 261 9.64 -15.44 17.94
CA MET A 261 9.29 -15.96 19.27
C MET A 261 8.15 -16.97 19.19
N LEU A 262 7.10 -16.64 18.44
CA LEU A 262 5.96 -17.52 18.21
C LEU A 262 6.38 -18.83 17.56
N LEU A 263 7.20 -18.79 16.51
CA LEU A 263 7.66 -20.01 15.84
C LEU A 263 8.54 -20.88 16.75
N ASN A 264 9.39 -20.27 17.58
CA ASN A 264 10.14 -21.02 18.59
C ASN A 264 9.23 -21.68 19.64
N ARG A 265 8.13 -21.02 20.01
CA ARG A 265 7.09 -21.60 20.88
C ARG A 265 6.34 -22.73 20.18
N CYS A 266 6.02 -22.60 18.89
CA CYS A 266 5.46 -23.71 18.13
C CYS A 266 6.43 -24.90 18.07
N LYS A 267 7.73 -24.63 17.90
CA LYS A 267 8.78 -25.65 17.90
C LYS A 267 8.81 -26.43 19.22
N SER A 268 8.77 -25.74 20.37
CA SER A 268 8.78 -26.43 21.67
C SER A 268 7.56 -27.35 21.86
N PHE A 269 6.37 -26.93 21.41
CA PHE A 269 5.18 -27.78 21.42
C PHE A 269 5.33 -28.99 20.49
N VAL A 270 5.88 -28.81 19.30
CA VAL A 270 6.13 -29.92 18.36
C VAL A 270 7.16 -30.90 18.90
N GLU A 271 8.23 -30.41 19.52
CA GLU A 271 9.24 -31.25 20.19
C GLU A 271 8.65 -32.03 21.37
N SER A 272 7.59 -31.52 22.00
CA SER A 272 6.81 -32.26 23.00
C SER A 272 5.82 -33.28 22.41
N GLY A 273 5.81 -33.45 21.09
CA GLY A 273 4.97 -34.41 20.36
C GLY A 273 3.59 -33.90 19.97
N LYS A 274 3.32 -32.59 20.08
CA LYS A 274 2.02 -31.99 19.72
C LYS A 274 2.03 -31.39 18.31
N ARG A 275 0.89 -31.41 17.65
CA ARG A 275 0.67 -30.59 16.44
C ARG A 275 0.26 -29.18 16.86
N VAL A 276 0.54 -28.18 16.04
CA VAL A 276 0.20 -26.78 16.35
C VAL A 276 -0.59 -26.16 15.21
N TYR A 277 -1.72 -25.54 15.54
CA TYR A 277 -2.51 -24.71 14.64
C TYR A 277 -2.40 -23.25 15.06
N ILE A 278 -1.93 -22.38 14.16
CA ILE A 278 -1.91 -20.94 14.38
C ILE A 278 -3.12 -20.34 13.67
N ILE A 279 -4.13 -19.91 14.43
CA ILE A 279 -5.34 -19.30 13.89
C ILE A 279 -5.10 -17.79 13.78
N ILE A 280 -4.96 -17.27 12.56
CA ILE A 280 -4.73 -15.85 12.32
C ILE A 280 -6.01 -15.19 11.82
N ASP A 281 -6.48 -14.19 12.55
CA ASP A 281 -7.65 -13.42 12.17
C ASP A 281 -7.38 -12.44 11.01
N SER A 282 -8.46 -12.01 10.37
CA SER A 282 -8.49 -10.91 9.42
C SER A 282 -8.17 -9.58 10.11
N GLY A 283 -7.40 -8.74 9.41
CA GLY A 283 -7.12 -7.39 9.87
C GLY A 283 -5.80 -6.85 9.34
N THR A 284 -5.77 -5.55 9.04
CA THR A 284 -4.59 -4.90 8.46
C THR A 284 -3.39 -4.85 9.41
N THR A 285 -3.62 -4.92 10.73
CA THR A 285 -2.54 -5.04 11.73
C THR A 285 -1.78 -6.36 11.60
N LEU A 286 -2.47 -7.44 11.23
CA LEU A 286 -1.88 -8.78 11.14
C LEU A 286 -1.26 -9.06 9.77
N TYR A 287 -1.47 -8.18 8.79
CA TYR A 287 -0.94 -8.38 7.44
C TYR A 287 0.59 -8.58 7.41
N PRO A 288 1.42 -7.76 8.09
CA PRO A 288 2.88 -7.99 8.13
C PRO A 288 3.31 -9.29 8.80
N PHE A 289 2.45 -9.90 9.62
CA PHE A 289 2.76 -11.17 10.29
C PHE A 289 2.81 -12.31 9.27
N PHE A 290 2.01 -12.24 8.20
CA PHE A 290 2.06 -13.26 7.15
C PHE A 290 3.41 -13.23 6.42
N ASP A 291 3.93 -12.04 6.14
CA ASP A 291 5.28 -11.88 5.58
C ASP A 291 6.35 -12.44 6.51
N LYS A 292 6.34 -11.98 7.75
CA LYS A 292 7.40 -12.35 8.68
C LYS A 292 7.38 -13.84 9.02
N LEU A 293 6.19 -14.43 9.17
CA LEU A 293 6.06 -15.88 9.34
C LEU A 293 6.58 -16.65 8.12
N ALA A 294 6.29 -16.20 6.90
CA ALA A 294 6.81 -16.83 5.69
C ALA A 294 8.35 -16.80 5.61
N GLN A 295 8.96 -15.64 5.91
CA GLN A 295 10.41 -15.49 5.91
C GLN A 295 11.09 -16.37 6.97
N GLU A 296 10.59 -16.35 8.21
CA GLU A 296 11.16 -17.17 9.28
C GLU A 296 10.94 -18.66 9.02
N ALA A 297 9.80 -19.04 8.45
CA ALA A 297 9.54 -20.42 8.04
C ALA A 297 10.56 -20.93 7.02
N LEU A 298 10.85 -20.13 5.99
CA LEU A 298 11.84 -20.46 4.98
C LEU A 298 13.24 -20.57 5.58
N ARG A 299 13.58 -19.70 6.53
CA ARG A 299 14.85 -19.76 7.26
C ARG A 299 15.00 -21.06 8.03
N PHE A 300 13.95 -21.52 8.72
CA PHE A 300 13.97 -22.82 9.39
C PHE A 300 14.05 -23.99 8.40
N HIS A 301 13.37 -23.89 7.25
CA HIS A 301 13.38 -24.93 6.23
C HIS A 301 14.75 -25.09 5.53
N ALA A 302 15.47 -24.00 5.30
CA ALA A 302 16.81 -24.03 4.69
C ALA A 302 17.84 -24.77 5.55
N ASN A 303 17.60 -24.90 6.85
CA ASN A 303 18.37 -25.76 7.74
C ASN A 303 17.73 -27.16 7.72
N GLU A 304 18.30 -28.08 6.94
CA GLU A 304 17.77 -29.44 6.60
C GLU A 304 17.37 -30.33 7.81
N GLU A 305 17.66 -29.91 9.03
CA GLU A 305 17.33 -30.60 10.29
C GLU A 305 15.92 -30.30 10.85
N ASN A 306 15.13 -29.39 10.26
CA ASN A 306 13.89 -28.91 10.89
C ASN A 306 12.59 -29.51 10.30
N GLU A 307 12.32 -30.79 10.56
CA GLU A 307 11.03 -31.41 10.21
C GLU A 307 9.85 -30.87 11.03
N TRP A 308 10.10 -30.33 12.22
CA TRP A 308 9.06 -29.86 13.16
C TRP A 308 8.07 -28.87 12.52
N ILE A 309 8.54 -28.03 11.60
CA ILE A 309 7.72 -27.00 10.96
C ILE A 309 6.57 -27.59 10.13
N LYS A 310 6.70 -28.83 9.66
CA LYS A 310 5.64 -29.58 8.94
C LYS A 310 4.44 -29.88 9.85
N HIS A 311 4.63 -29.87 11.16
CA HIS A 311 3.59 -30.11 12.16
C HIS A 311 2.92 -28.82 12.64
N VAL A 312 3.29 -27.68 12.06
CA VAL A 312 2.63 -26.39 12.26
C VAL A 312 1.75 -26.09 11.05
N THR A 313 0.51 -25.69 11.31
CA THR A 313 -0.45 -25.29 10.28
C THR A 313 -1.02 -23.91 10.59
N ILE A 314 -0.93 -22.98 9.65
CA ILE A 314 -1.64 -21.69 9.75
C ILE A 314 -3.07 -21.89 9.27
N VAL A 315 -4.04 -21.36 10.01
CA VAL A 315 -5.46 -21.34 9.64
C VAL A 315 -5.91 -19.89 9.66
N THR A 316 -6.54 -19.41 8.59
CA THR A 316 -6.91 -17.99 8.54
C THR A 316 -8.16 -17.73 7.72
N ASN A 317 -8.85 -16.65 8.05
CA ASN A 317 -9.88 -16.05 7.22
C ASN A 317 -9.38 -14.81 6.45
N ASN A 318 -8.08 -14.50 6.49
CA ASN A 318 -7.46 -13.33 5.87
C ASN A 318 -7.02 -13.64 4.43
N LEU A 319 -7.79 -13.22 3.43
CA LEU A 319 -7.49 -13.51 2.02
C LEU A 319 -6.18 -12.85 1.55
N PRO A 320 -5.91 -11.55 1.82
CA PRO A 320 -4.66 -10.90 1.46
C PRO A 320 -3.44 -11.56 2.09
N GLY A 321 -3.53 -11.94 3.37
CA GLY A 321 -2.46 -12.63 4.07
C GLY A 321 -2.12 -13.99 3.45
N MET A 322 -3.13 -14.73 2.99
CA MET A 322 -2.91 -16.00 2.31
C MET A 322 -2.28 -15.84 0.92
N LEU A 323 -2.78 -14.88 0.14
CA LEU A 323 -2.19 -14.55 -1.17
C LEU A 323 -0.71 -14.21 -1.02
N TYR A 324 -0.37 -13.46 0.02
CA TYR A 324 0.99 -13.14 0.37
C TYR A 324 1.85 -14.39 0.63
N PHE A 325 1.38 -15.31 1.48
CA PHE A 325 2.08 -16.56 1.75
C PHE A 325 2.30 -17.36 0.48
N MET A 326 1.29 -17.43 -0.39
CA MET A 326 1.40 -18.10 -1.68
C MET A 326 2.46 -17.48 -2.59
N GLU A 327 2.80 -16.21 -2.42
CA GLU A 327 3.84 -15.56 -3.22
C GLU A 327 5.23 -15.70 -2.61
N ASN A 328 5.35 -15.52 -1.30
CA ASN A 328 6.64 -15.31 -0.63
C ASN A 328 7.04 -16.44 0.32
N GLY A 329 6.14 -17.38 0.62
CA GLY A 329 6.37 -18.49 1.56
C GLY A 329 6.72 -19.82 0.91
N ARG A 330 7.04 -19.86 -0.39
CA ARG A 330 7.35 -21.10 -1.12
C ARG A 330 8.76 -21.59 -0.85
N LYS A 331 8.91 -22.90 -0.61
CA LYS A 331 10.21 -23.57 -0.40
C LYS A 331 11.14 -23.48 -1.61
N THR A 332 10.55 -23.35 -2.80
CA THR A 332 11.30 -23.24 -4.06
C THR A 332 10.84 -22.01 -4.82
N SER A 333 11.67 -21.56 -5.77
CA SER A 333 11.32 -20.48 -6.70
C SER A 333 10.24 -20.85 -7.72
N SER A 334 9.79 -22.11 -7.74
CA SER A 334 8.75 -22.58 -8.65
C SER A 334 7.38 -22.05 -8.25
N ARG A 335 6.58 -21.63 -9.24
CA ARG A 335 5.15 -21.31 -9.07
C ARG A 335 4.27 -22.50 -8.68
N TYR A 336 4.84 -23.70 -8.62
CA TYR A 336 4.20 -24.92 -8.11
C TYR A 336 4.86 -25.43 -6.83
N GLY A 337 5.82 -24.70 -6.27
CA GLY A 337 6.50 -25.07 -5.03
C GLY A 337 5.56 -25.01 -3.82
N ASP A 338 5.71 -25.99 -2.93
CA ASP A 338 4.99 -26.07 -1.67
C ASP A 338 5.37 -24.91 -0.74
N LEU A 339 4.44 -24.55 0.14
CA LEU A 339 4.70 -23.58 1.21
C LEU A 339 5.63 -24.17 2.29
N ALA A 340 6.42 -23.29 2.90
CA ALA A 340 7.30 -23.61 4.03
C ALA A 340 6.52 -24.04 5.27
N ILE A 341 5.35 -23.43 5.50
CA ILE A 341 4.37 -23.81 6.53
C ILE A 341 3.05 -24.18 5.85
N ASN A 342 2.44 -25.28 6.31
CA ASN A 342 1.11 -25.68 5.85
C ASN A 342 0.10 -24.58 6.18
N SER A 343 -0.73 -24.21 5.21
CA SER A 343 -1.64 -23.09 5.37
C SER A 343 -3.04 -23.46 4.88
N LEU A 344 -4.06 -23.17 5.67
CA LEU A 344 -5.47 -23.45 5.41
C LEU A 344 -6.25 -22.12 5.40
N LEU A 345 -6.92 -21.85 4.28
CA LEU A 345 -7.91 -20.79 4.20
C LEU A 345 -9.26 -21.34 4.65
N LEU A 346 -9.90 -20.67 5.60
CA LEU A 346 -11.23 -21.08 6.08
C LEU A 346 -12.28 -20.94 4.95
N PRO A 347 -13.25 -21.87 4.85
CA PRO A 347 -14.36 -21.71 3.93
C PRO A 347 -15.33 -20.63 4.41
N GLY A 348 -16.16 -20.10 3.53
CA GLY A 348 -17.25 -19.20 3.89
C GLY A 348 -17.56 -18.12 2.86
N VAL A 349 -18.29 -17.11 3.30
CA VAL A 349 -18.76 -16.00 2.47
C VAL A 349 -17.70 -14.90 2.42
N PRO A 350 -17.21 -14.51 1.23
CA PRO A 350 -16.30 -13.38 1.09
C PRO A 350 -16.93 -12.07 1.59
N LEU A 351 -16.15 -11.28 2.32
CA LEU A 351 -16.46 -9.92 2.76
C LEU A 351 -15.55 -8.94 2.01
N PRO A 352 -16.01 -8.33 0.90
CA PRO A 352 -15.17 -7.50 0.04
C PRO A 352 -14.50 -6.32 0.75
N ILE A 353 -15.22 -5.64 1.65
CA ILE A 353 -14.74 -4.44 2.37
C ILE A 353 -13.52 -4.74 3.26
N TYR A 354 -13.45 -5.97 3.79
CA TYR A 354 -12.41 -6.40 4.73
C TYR A 354 -11.42 -7.39 4.12
N SER A 355 -11.64 -7.79 2.87
CA SER A 355 -10.89 -8.83 2.18
C SER A 355 -10.73 -10.09 3.05
N ALA A 356 -11.86 -10.57 3.60
CA ALA A 356 -11.89 -11.71 4.51
C ALA A 356 -12.98 -12.70 4.13
N VAL A 357 -12.99 -13.89 4.75
CA VAL A 357 -14.09 -14.85 4.69
C VAL A 357 -14.78 -14.94 6.04
N SER A 358 -16.10 -15.09 6.05
CA SER A 358 -16.88 -15.15 7.28
C SER A 358 -18.18 -15.96 7.11
N GLY A 359 -18.91 -16.09 8.20
CA GLY A 359 -20.23 -16.71 8.23
C GLY A 359 -20.22 -18.07 8.92
N LYS A 360 -21.37 -18.74 8.87
CA LYS A 360 -21.60 -19.99 9.62
C LYS A 360 -20.59 -21.07 9.24
N GLU A 361 -20.30 -21.22 7.95
CA GLU A 361 -19.37 -22.24 7.46
C GLU A 361 -17.96 -22.04 8.02
N THR A 362 -17.45 -20.80 8.02
CA THR A 362 -16.18 -20.41 8.63
C THR A 362 -16.11 -20.82 10.11
N ASN A 363 -17.17 -20.52 10.86
CA ASN A 363 -17.23 -20.81 12.29
C ASN A 363 -17.29 -22.32 12.58
N HIS A 364 -18.15 -23.06 11.86
CA HIS A 364 -18.29 -24.50 12.04
C HIS A 364 -17.00 -25.24 11.67
N TYR A 365 -16.32 -24.80 10.61
CA TYR A 365 -15.05 -25.40 10.21
C TYR A 365 -14.00 -25.31 11.33
N LEU A 366 -13.86 -24.13 11.95
CA LEU A 366 -12.90 -23.94 13.04
C LEU A 366 -13.25 -24.77 14.28
N GLN A 367 -14.54 -24.85 14.63
CA GLN A 367 -15.02 -25.69 15.73
C GLN A 367 -14.76 -27.18 15.47
N ASN A 368 -15.07 -27.66 14.27
CA ASN A 368 -14.83 -29.05 13.90
C ASN A 368 -13.33 -29.37 13.89
N LEU A 369 -12.50 -28.48 13.36
CA LEU A 369 -11.05 -28.66 13.38
C LEU A 369 -10.52 -28.86 14.81
N ARG A 370 -11.03 -28.09 15.78
CA ARG A 370 -10.67 -28.24 17.20
C ARG A 370 -11.17 -29.57 17.79
N LEU A 371 -12.37 -30.02 17.44
CA LEU A 371 -12.94 -31.28 17.94
C LEU A 371 -12.26 -32.51 17.35
N GLU A 372 -11.80 -32.43 16.10
CA GLU A 372 -11.25 -33.56 15.34
C GLU A 372 -9.74 -33.75 15.52
N THR A 373 -9.04 -32.81 16.18
CA THR A 373 -7.58 -32.85 16.31
C THR A 373 -7.11 -32.64 17.76
N ASP A 374 -6.28 -33.56 18.25
CA ASP A 374 -5.49 -33.34 19.48
C ASP A 374 -4.24 -32.51 19.11
N ALA A 375 -4.41 -31.19 19.14
CA ALA A 375 -3.39 -30.22 18.78
C ALA A 375 -3.47 -28.99 19.67
N ILE A 376 -2.39 -28.21 19.72
CA ILE A 376 -2.37 -26.90 20.38
C ILE A 376 -2.84 -25.84 19.39
N PHE A 377 -3.80 -25.02 19.80
CA PHE A 377 -4.35 -23.95 18.98
C PHE A 377 -3.91 -22.59 19.54
N ILE A 378 -3.19 -21.83 18.74
CA ILE A 378 -2.69 -20.50 19.10
C ILE A 378 -3.47 -19.47 18.27
N GLY A 379 -4.29 -18.66 18.92
CA GLY A 379 -5.02 -17.58 18.27
C GLY A 379 -4.17 -16.33 18.15
N ILE A 380 -4.18 -15.68 16.98
CA ILE A 380 -3.61 -14.34 16.77
C ILE A 380 -4.73 -13.45 16.27
N VAL A 381 -5.08 -12.46 17.09
CA VAL A 381 -6.24 -11.59 16.86
C VAL A 381 -5.80 -10.14 16.92
N THR A 382 -6.49 -9.28 16.18
CA THR A 382 -6.36 -7.83 16.31
C THR A 382 -7.74 -7.19 16.43
N GLY A 383 -7.79 -5.92 16.80
CA GLY A 383 -8.99 -5.10 16.80
C GLY A 383 -8.68 -3.74 16.21
N ASN A 384 -9.71 -2.99 15.84
CA ASN A 384 -9.50 -1.58 15.52
C ASN A 384 -9.08 -0.80 16.77
N TRP A 385 -9.62 -1.21 17.91
CA TRP A 385 -9.28 -0.77 19.26
C TRP A 385 -9.18 -1.99 20.16
N ILE A 386 -8.32 -1.93 21.16
CA ILE A 386 -8.16 -2.96 22.18
C ILE A 386 -8.44 -2.32 23.53
N ARG A 387 -9.33 -2.89 24.33
CA ARG A 387 -9.56 -2.43 25.71
C ARG A 387 -8.85 -3.35 26.68
N ILE A 388 -8.26 -2.82 27.75
CA ILE A 388 -7.76 -3.65 28.85
C ILE A 388 -8.92 -3.98 29.80
N ARG A 389 -9.09 -5.26 30.12
CA ARG A 389 -10.10 -5.74 31.07
C ARG A 389 -9.80 -5.23 32.48
N HIS A 390 -10.79 -4.61 33.13
CA HIS A 390 -10.67 -4.08 34.50
C HIS A 390 -10.70 -5.16 35.58
N SER A 391 -11.52 -6.18 35.41
CA SER A 391 -11.62 -7.29 36.36
C SER A 391 -10.41 -8.21 36.23
N HIS A 392 -9.80 -8.57 37.34
CA HIS A 392 -8.73 -9.55 37.37
C HIS A 392 -9.25 -10.94 36.93
N PRO A 393 -8.52 -11.71 36.10
CA PRO A 393 -7.23 -11.37 35.48
C PRO A 393 -7.35 -10.31 34.38
N HIS A 394 -6.44 -9.32 34.41
CA HIS A 394 -6.35 -8.29 33.38
C HIS A 394 -5.88 -8.91 32.05
N CYS A 395 -6.57 -8.60 30.97
CA CYS A 395 -6.24 -9.08 29.64
C CYS A 395 -6.75 -8.12 28.55
N PRO A 396 -6.19 -8.17 27.34
CA PRO A 396 -6.69 -7.36 26.23
C PRO A 396 -7.99 -7.93 25.64
N ILE A 397 -8.94 -7.05 25.36
CA ILE A 397 -10.23 -7.34 24.72
C ILE A 397 -10.25 -6.65 23.36
N PRO A 398 -10.15 -7.38 22.23
CA PRO A 398 -10.27 -6.78 20.92
C PRO A 398 -11.70 -6.33 20.66
N LEU A 399 -11.86 -5.10 20.18
CA LEU A 399 -13.15 -4.56 19.78
C LEU A 399 -13.44 -4.91 18.31
N ALA A 400 -14.61 -5.49 18.08
CA ALA A 400 -15.07 -5.94 16.78
C ALA A 400 -16.23 -5.08 16.28
N ARG A 401 -16.25 -4.83 14.97
CA ARG A 401 -17.33 -4.12 14.28
C ARG A 401 -17.62 -4.80 12.96
N GLY A 402 -18.88 -4.73 12.54
CA GLY A 402 -19.34 -5.36 11.31
C GLY A 402 -19.97 -6.72 11.57
N LYS A 403 -20.82 -7.14 10.63
CA LYS A 403 -21.55 -8.40 10.69
C LYS A 403 -20.54 -9.56 10.73
N ASP A 404 -20.82 -10.57 11.56
CA ASP A 404 -20.05 -11.81 11.73
C ASP A 404 -18.62 -11.70 12.28
N HIS A 405 -18.01 -10.50 12.32
CA HIS A 405 -16.66 -10.29 12.87
C HIS A 405 -16.55 -10.58 14.38
N GLN A 406 -17.50 -10.09 15.17
CA GLN A 406 -17.52 -10.35 16.61
C GLN A 406 -17.67 -11.84 16.88
N LEU A 407 -18.58 -12.49 16.16
CA LEU A 407 -18.83 -13.92 16.32
C LEU A 407 -17.60 -14.75 15.95
N PHE A 408 -16.94 -14.46 14.82
CA PHE A 408 -15.73 -15.18 14.44
C PHE A 408 -14.63 -15.05 15.51
N LYS A 409 -14.37 -13.85 16.03
CA LYS A 409 -13.41 -13.67 17.12
C LYS A 409 -13.81 -14.43 18.38
N GLN A 410 -15.09 -14.42 18.75
CA GLN A 410 -15.60 -15.21 19.88
C GLN A 410 -15.27 -16.69 19.70
N ILE A 411 -15.57 -17.25 18.52
CA ILE A 411 -15.28 -18.65 18.18
C ILE A 411 -13.77 -18.92 18.19
N LEU A 412 -12.95 -18.02 17.67
CA LEU A 412 -11.50 -18.14 17.70
C LEU A 412 -10.98 -18.22 19.14
N PHE A 413 -11.45 -17.35 20.03
CA PHE A 413 -11.07 -17.38 21.44
C PHE A 413 -11.47 -18.70 22.10
N GLU A 414 -12.72 -19.15 21.91
CA GLU A 414 -13.23 -20.40 22.48
C GLU A 414 -12.48 -21.65 22.01
N ASN A 415 -11.92 -21.63 20.79
CA ASN A 415 -11.25 -22.76 20.17
C ASN A 415 -9.72 -22.68 20.18
N SER A 416 -9.14 -21.64 20.79
CA SER A 416 -7.70 -21.54 21.01
C SER A 416 -7.33 -22.06 22.40
N ASP A 417 -6.13 -22.56 22.61
CA ASP A 417 -5.56 -22.80 23.94
C ASP A 417 -5.00 -21.50 24.50
N GLU A 418 -4.30 -20.73 23.68
CA GLU A 418 -3.76 -19.41 24.00
C GLU A 418 -4.07 -18.39 22.90
N VAL A 419 -4.21 -17.11 23.25
CA VAL A 419 -4.56 -16.05 22.30
C VAL A 419 -3.64 -14.86 22.49
N PHE A 420 -3.02 -14.42 21.40
CA PHE A 420 -2.23 -13.21 21.33
C PHE A 420 -3.01 -12.11 20.63
N VAL A 421 -3.33 -11.06 21.36
CA VAL A 421 -3.99 -9.86 20.83
C VAL A 421 -2.93 -8.86 20.43
N VAL A 422 -2.76 -8.67 19.12
CA VAL A 422 -1.73 -7.80 18.54
C VAL A 422 -2.31 -6.44 18.23
N SER A 423 -1.63 -5.38 18.69
CA SER A 423 -2.02 -4.02 18.38
C SER A 423 -0.86 -3.02 18.52
N PRO A 424 -0.77 -2.01 17.65
CA PRO A 424 -0.10 -0.74 17.95
C PRO A 424 -0.56 -0.15 19.29
N LEU A 425 0.34 0.54 19.98
CA LEU A 425 0.08 1.11 21.30
C LEU A 425 -1.05 2.15 21.25
N GLY A 426 -1.05 3.03 20.25
CA GLY A 426 -2.08 4.08 20.08
C GLY A 426 -3.51 3.56 19.88
N LYS A 427 -3.70 2.24 19.73
CA LYS A 427 -5.01 1.57 19.65
C LYS A 427 -5.39 0.83 20.93
N VAL A 428 -4.52 0.80 21.94
CA VAL A 428 -4.79 0.20 23.24
C VAL A 428 -5.41 1.28 24.12
N ILE A 429 -6.54 0.94 24.73
CA ILE A 429 -7.33 1.83 25.55
C ILE A 429 -7.31 1.27 26.97
N ASN A 430 -6.83 2.09 27.89
CA ASN A 430 -6.97 1.83 29.31
C ASN A 430 -7.90 2.87 29.93
N SER A 431 -9.18 2.56 30.08
CA SER A 431 -10.11 3.53 30.64
C SER A 431 -11.26 2.84 31.33
N ASP A 432 -11.64 3.33 32.52
CA ASP A 432 -12.83 2.92 33.27
C ASP A 432 -14.16 3.28 32.57
N LEU A 433 -14.10 3.71 31.31
CA LEU A 433 -15.24 4.05 30.49
C LEU A 433 -16.21 2.87 30.37
N GLU A 434 -17.48 3.15 30.59
CA GLU A 434 -18.53 2.21 30.29
C GLU A 434 -18.56 1.92 28.78
N LYS A 435 -19.04 0.73 28.40
CA LYS A 435 -19.04 0.27 27.00
C LYS A 435 -19.78 1.24 26.03
N GLY A 436 -20.76 1.99 26.54
CA GLY A 436 -21.47 3.02 25.78
C GLY A 436 -20.60 4.24 25.49
N GLU A 437 -19.86 4.71 26.50
CA GLU A 437 -19.07 5.94 26.45
C GLU A 437 -17.95 5.86 25.40
N LEU A 438 -17.34 4.69 25.20
CA LEU A 438 -16.33 4.53 24.16
C LEU A 438 -16.91 4.68 22.75
N ASN A 439 -18.10 4.12 22.49
CA ASN A 439 -18.77 4.30 21.21
C ASN A 439 -19.19 5.76 21.03
N ASP A 440 -19.66 6.42 22.08
CA ASP A 440 -20.04 7.84 22.05
C ASP A 440 -18.84 8.75 21.77
N ILE A 441 -17.70 8.54 22.44
CA ILE A 441 -16.44 9.29 22.21
C ILE A 441 -15.96 9.11 20.77
N LEU A 442 -16.09 7.90 20.23
CA LEU A 442 -15.70 7.61 18.85
C LEU A 442 -16.77 8.03 17.81
N GLY A 443 -17.92 8.55 18.24
CA GLY A 443 -19.00 9.01 17.37
C GLY A 443 -19.77 7.87 16.68
N TYR A 444 -19.88 6.71 17.33
CA TYR A 444 -20.55 5.51 16.83
C TYR A 444 -21.87 5.26 17.56
N SER A 445 -22.94 5.01 16.80
CA SER A 445 -24.28 4.79 17.37
C SER A 445 -25.07 3.76 16.57
N GLU A 446 -25.91 2.97 17.24
CA GLU A 446 -26.81 2.00 16.59
C GLU A 446 -27.77 2.66 15.58
N ASN A 447 -28.17 3.91 15.86
CA ASN A 447 -29.14 4.67 15.04
C ASN A 447 -28.49 5.37 13.83
N ASN A 448 -27.22 5.12 13.53
CA ASN A 448 -26.55 5.74 12.39
C ASN A 448 -26.78 4.93 11.11
N ASP A 449 -27.35 5.57 10.10
CA ASP A 449 -27.61 4.94 8.79
C ASP A 449 -26.32 4.55 8.05
N ASN A 450 -25.19 5.19 8.38
CA ASN A 450 -23.89 4.81 7.82
C ASN A 450 -23.37 3.53 8.51
N PRO A 451 -23.20 2.40 7.78
CA PRO A 451 -22.69 1.15 8.35
C PRO A 451 -21.26 1.28 8.92
N ASP A 452 -20.48 2.26 8.48
CA ASP A 452 -19.16 2.56 9.04
C ASP A 452 -19.18 3.33 10.36
N CYS A 453 -20.36 3.76 10.79
CA CYS A 453 -20.60 4.44 12.07
C CYS A 453 -21.33 3.56 13.10
N LYS A 454 -21.47 2.25 12.81
CA LYS A 454 -22.01 1.28 13.78
C LYS A 454 -21.06 1.05 14.96
N PRO A 455 -21.60 0.69 16.14
CA PRO A 455 -20.80 0.54 17.35
C PRO A 455 -19.85 -0.66 17.29
N TYR A 456 -18.82 -0.56 18.11
CA TYR A 456 -17.96 -1.67 18.45
C TYR A 456 -18.59 -2.54 19.53
N TYR A 457 -18.35 -3.83 19.41
CA TYR A 457 -18.70 -4.83 20.41
C TYR A 457 -17.46 -5.55 20.90
N GLU A 458 -17.45 -5.80 22.20
CA GLU A 458 -16.41 -6.60 22.86
C GLU A 458 -16.60 -8.08 22.61
N VAL A 459 -15.48 -8.79 22.48
CA VAL A 459 -15.43 -10.24 22.62
C VAL A 459 -15.58 -10.59 24.10
N LYS A 460 -16.41 -11.58 24.42
CA LYS A 460 -16.63 -12.01 25.79
C LYS A 460 -15.52 -12.96 26.21
N ILE A 461 -14.78 -12.59 27.25
CA ILE A 461 -13.69 -13.36 27.83
C ILE A 461 -14.02 -13.60 29.30
N ASP A 462 -14.13 -14.86 29.69
CA ASP A 462 -14.33 -15.23 31.09
C ASP A 462 -12.99 -15.26 31.87
N ASP A 463 -13.08 -15.38 33.20
CA ASP A 463 -11.90 -15.37 34.08
C ASP A 463 -10.92 -16.52 33.80
N LYS A 464 -11.44 -17.69 33.41
CA LYS A 464 -10.60 -18.84 33.11
C LYS A 464 -9.78 -18.57 31.85
N LYS A 465 -10.42 -17.99 30.84
CA LYS A 465 -9.79 -17.69 29.56
C LYS A 465 -8.85 -16.49 29.63
N ALA A 466 -9.14 -15.49 30.46
CA ALA A 466 -8.37 -14.26 30.57
C ALA A 466 -6.86 -14.51 30.81
N ASN A 467 -6.50 -15.51 31.63
CA ASN A 467 -5.11 -15.87 31.88
C ASN A 467 -4.35 -16.37 30.65
N PHE A 468 -5.04 -16.77 29.59
CA PHE A 468 -4.46 -17.28 28.35
C PHE A 468 -4.50 -16.26 27.21
N VAL A 469 -4.96 -15.03 27.49
CA VAL A 469 -5.06 -13.95 26.50
C VAL A 469 -3.98 -12.91 26.79
N LYS A 470 -3.05 -12.75 25.84
CA LYS A 470 -1.85 -11.92 26.02
C LYS A 470 -1.80 -10.79 25.01
N LEU A 471 -1.61 -9.57 25.51
CA LEU A 471 -1.32 -8.41 24.67
C LEU A 471 0.08 -8.53 24.05
N VAL A 472 0.17 -8.27 22.76
CA VAL A 472 1.40 -8.08 22.02
C VAL A 472 1.36 -6.66 21.45
N THR A 473 2.11 -5.75 22.07
CA THR A 473 2.11 -4.35 21.70
C THR A 473 3.50 -3.74 21.87
N THR A 474 3.61 -2.46 21.55
CA THR A 474 4.82 -1.69 21.74
C THR A 474 4.69 -0.76 22.95
N ILE A 475 5.80 -0.21 23.39
CA ILE A 475 5.90 0.79 24.47
C ILE A 475 6.85 1.90 24.03
N ARG A 476 6.74 3.06 24.67
CA ARG A 476 7.59 4.23 24.41
C ARG A 476 8.57 4.47 25.56
N GLU A 477 9.69 5.09 25.20
CA GLU A 477 10.69 5.56 26.16
C GLU A 477 10.21 6.85 26.85
N SER A 478 10.81 7.16 28.00
CA SER A 478 10.51 8.40 28.72
C SER A 478 10.73 9.63 27.83
N GLY A 479 9.82 10.61 27.91
CA GLY A 479 9.87 11.84 27.11
C GLY A 479 9.14 11.77 25.76
N ARG A 480 8.61 10.61 25.38
CA ARG A 480 7.71 10.45 24.22
C ARG A 480 6.25 10.71 24.57
N LEU A 481 5.42 10.99 23.57
CA LEU A 481 4.01 11.33 23.71
C LEU A 481 3.22 10.26 24.49
N LEU A 482 3.42 8.99 24.15
CA LEU A 482 2.73 7.85 24.79
C LEU A 482 3.57 7.16 25.89
N SER A 483 4.56 7.86 26.46
CA SER A 483 5.40 7.32 27.55
C SER A 483 4.60 7.04 28.82
N GLY A 484 3.78 7.99 29.28
CA GLY A 484 2.89 7.79 30.43
C GLY A 484 1.87 6.67 30.21
N HIS A 485 1.31 6.57 29.00
CA HIS A 485 0.44 5.44 28.63
C HIS A 485 1.17 4.09 28.69
N SER A 486 2.43 4.06 28.26
CA SER A 486 3.26 2.85 28.32
C SER A 486 3.48 2.37 29.76
N GLU A 487 3.75 3.29 30.68
CA GLU A 487 3.90 3.00 32.12
C GLU A 487 2.57 2.48 32.68
N ASN A 488 1.47 3.17 32.39
CA ASN A 488 0.14 2.77 32.82
C ASN A 488 -0.25 1.35 32.35
N ILE A 489 -0.02 1.02 31.08
CA ILE A 489 -0.28 -0.32 30.55
C ILE A 489 0.62 -1.38 31.21
N ARG A 490 1.90 -1.08 31.46
CA ARG A 490 2.80 -2.00 32.18
C ARG A 490 2.30 -2.29 33.59
N ASP A 491 1.89 -1.25 34.31
CA ASP A 491 1.44 -1.34 35.70
C ASP A 491 0.17 -2.20 35.82
N ILE A 492 -0.83 -1.94 34.97
CA ILE A 492 -2.11 -2.68 34.99
C ILE A 492 -1.93 -4.14 34.62
N LEU A 493 -1.06 -4.41 33.65
CA LEU A 493 -0.74 -5.77 33.24
C LEU A 493 0.26 -6.46 34.17
N ASN A 494 0.71 -5.78 35.24
CA ASN A 494 1.73 -6.22 36.19
C ASN A 494 2.95 -6.85 35.48
N ASN A 495 3.43 -6.18 34.44
CA ASN A 495 4.43 -6.73 33.53
C ASN A 495 5.79 -6.06 33.73
N ASN A 496 6.62 -6.68 34.57
CA ASN A 496 7.96 -6.21 34.92
C ASN A 496 9.08 -6.86 34.09
N ILE A 497 8.75 -7.68 33.10
CA ILE A 497 9.72 -8.55 32.43
C ILE A 497 10.27 -7.86 31.16
N LEU A 498 11.57 -7.56 31.17
CA LEU A 498 12.32 -7.04 30.02
C LEU A 498 12.94 -8.15 29.14
N GLU A 499 12.99 -9.39 29.62
CA GLU A 499 13.59 -10.53 28.88
C GLU A 499 12.58 -11.66 28.65
N TYR A 500 12.30 -11.95 27.37
CA TYR A 500 11.36 -12.99 26.95
C TYR A 500 12.05 -14.31 26.56
N LEU A 501 13.25 -14.57 27.08
CA LEU A 501 14.06 -15.73 26.68
C LEU A 501 13.34 -17.07 26.92
N ASP A 502 12.61 -17.18 28.02
CA ASP A 502 11.89 -18.40 28.39
C ASP A 502 10.52 -18.52 27.70
N PHE A 503 10.07 -17.50 26.96
CA PHE A 503 8.75 -17.46 26.30
C PHE A 503 8.37 -18.76 25.58
N PRO A 504 9.26 -19.41 24.79
CA PRO A 504 8.92 -20.64 24.10
C PRO A 504 8.52 -21.80 25.01
N TYR A 505 9.00 -21.82 26.26
CA TYR A 505 8.88 -22.95 27.18
C TYR A 505 7.88 -22.72 28.31
N LEU A 506 7.38 -21.50 28.48
CA LEU A 506 6.42 -21.17 29.53
C LEU A 506 5.06 -21.83 29.29
N PRO A 507 4.40 -22.36 30.35
CA PRO A 507 2.98 -22.69 30.32
C PRO A 507 2.14 -21.49 29.86
N ALA A 508 1.07 -21.74 29.11
CA ALA A 508 0.28 -20.68 28.46
C ALA A 508 -0.33 -19.65 29.43
N ASP A 509 -0.69 -20.07 30.65
CA ASP A 509 -1.17 -19.19 31.72
C ASP A 509 -0.06 -18.29 32.30
N ARG A 510 1.20 -18.74 32.23
CA ARG A 510 2.39 -18.03 32.72
C ARG A 510 3.11 -17.19 31.68
N VAL A 511 2.71 -17.29 30.41
CA VAL A 511 3.24 -16.40 29.35
C VAL A 511 2.93 -14.95 29.75
N PRO A 512 3.92 -14.04 29.75
CA PRO A 512 3.66 -12.64 30.05
C PRO A 512 3.00 -11.93 28.86
N HIS A 513 2.49 -10.73 29.09
CA HIS A 513 2.22 -9.81 27.99
C HIS A 513 3.55 -9.43 27.31
N LEU A 514 3.54 -9.20 26.01
CA LEU A 514 4.74 -8.91 25.23
C LEU A 514 4.72 -7.44 24.83
N LEU A 515 5.60 -6.66 25.45
CA LEU A 515 5.66 -5.21 25.35
C LEU A 515 7.04 -4.83 24.80
N PHE A 516 7.09 -4.41 23.54
CA PHE A 516 8.36 -4.14 22.85
C PHE A 516 8.68 -2.66 22.76
N GLN A 517 9.88 -2.26 23.15
CA GLN A 517 10.33 -0.87 23.04
C GLN A 517 10.39 -0.44 21.57
N PHE A 518 9.59 0.57 21.18
CA PHE A 518 9.53 1.06 19.80
C PHE A 518 9.99 2.52 19.71
N ASN A 519 11.07 2.73 18.97
CA ASN A 519 11.78 4.02 18.91
C ASN A 519 11.73 4.68 17.53
N GLU A 520 11.15 4.02 16.52
CA GLU A 520 11.07 4.51 15.14
C GLU A 520 9.93 5.52 14.95
N ILE A 521 9.89 6.53 15.83
CA ILE A 521 8.87 7.59 15.84
C ILE A 521 9.56 8.95 15.70
N PRO A 522 9.02 9.87 14.87
CA PRO A 522 9.55 11.23 14.73
C PRO A 522 9.70 11.91 16.10
N LYS A 523 10.73 12.76 16.28
CA LYS A 523 10.93 13.51 17.53
C LYS A 523 10.15 14.82 17.58
N GLU A 524 9.72 15.31 16.42
CA GLU A 524 8.90 16.51 16.32
C GLU A 524 7.47 16.20 16.77
N TYR A 525 6.94 17.00 17.70
CA TYR A 525 5.67 16.73 18.38
C TYR A 525 4.51 16.53 17.40
N ASP A 526 4.36 17.38 16.40
CA ASP A 526 3.25 17.29 15.44
C ASP A 526 3.33 16.03 14.57
N LEU A 527 4.54 15.62 14.19
CA LEU A 527 4.78 14.38 13.42
C LEU A 527 4.61 13.14 14.30
N GLU A 528 5.01 13.19 15.56
CA GLU A 528 4.77 12.13 16.55
C GLU A 528 3.27 11.94 16.77
N VAL A 529 2.53 13.04 17.00
CA VAL A 529 1.05 13.06 17.06
C VAL A 529 0.42 12.44 15.82
N ALA A 530 0.87 12.84 14.62
CA ALA A 530 0.34 12.31 13.38
C ALA A 530 0.62 10.81 13.22
N THR A 531 1.78 10.33 13.67
CA THR A 531 2.18 8.92 13.63
C THR A 531 1.37 8.07 14.59
N GLU A 532 1.20 8.54 15.83
CA GLU A 532 0.47 7.84 16.90
C GLU A 532 -1.04 7.85 16.68
N PHE A 533 -1.55 8.84 15.94
CA PHE A 533 -2.98 8.98 15.66
C PHE A 533 -3.20 9.31 14.18
N PRO A 534 -3.11 8.32 13.26
CA PRO A 534 -3.06 8.55 11.83
C PRO A 534 -4.37 9.04 11.17
N VAL A 535 -5.49 9.05 11.90
CA VAL A 535 -6.82 9.39 11.34
C VAL A 535 -7.20 10.83 11.70
N ASP A 536 -7.42 11.69 10.70
CA ASP A 536 -7.67 13.14 10.92
C ASP A 536 -8.87 13.45 11.83
N ARG A 537 -9.96 12.69 11.73
CA ARG A 537 -11.13 12.87 12.62
C ARG A 537 -10.82 12.57 14.09
N LEU A 538 -9.80 11.75 14.35
CA LEU A 538 -9.32 11.48 15.69
C LEU A 538 -8.42 12.61 16.21
N ARG A 539 -8.04 13.62 15.40
CA ARG A 539 -7.06 14.68 15.75
C ARG A 539 -7.67 16.01 16.23
N THR A 540 -9.01 16.20 16.21
CA THR A 540 -9.64 17.52 16.43
C THR A 540 -10.27 17.72 17.82
N LYS A 541 -11.08 16.78 18.32
CA LYS A 541 -11.69 16.81 19.67
C LYS A 541 -11.58 15.46 20.39
N VAL A 542 -11.83 14.39 19.65
CA VAL A 542 -11.66 13.00 20.09
C VAL A 542 -10.21 12.73 20.50
N MET A 543 -9.21 13.40 19.91
CA MET A 543 -7.81 13.28 20.33
C MET A 543 -7.58 13.71 21.76
N ARG A 544 -8.21 14.80 22.23
CA ARG A 544 -8.00 15.29 23.59
C ARG A 544 -8.69 14.40 24.60
N GLU A 545 -9.82 13.81 24.24
CA GLU A 545 -10.52 12.86 25.10
C GLU A 545 -9.87 11.48 25.08
N LEU A 546 -9.46 10.97 23.91
CA LEU A 546 -8.62 9.77 23.79
C LEU A 546 -7.28 9.96 24.48
N LEU A 547 -6.62 11.11 24.32
CA LEU A 547 -5.39 11.41 25.05
C LEU A 547 -5.66 11.43 26.55
N LYS A 548 -6.78 11.97 27.06
CA LYS A 548 -7.14 11.86 28.51
C LYS A 548 -7.49 10.45 28.97
N VAL A 549 -7.87 9.58 28.04
CA VAL A 549 -8.25 8.17 28.25
C VAL A 549 -7.01 7.27 28.10
N ILE A 550 -5.97 7.75 27.40
CA ILE A 550 -4.72 7.07 27.10
C ILE A 550 -3.61 7.55 28.06
N SER A 551 -3.54 8.84 28.38
CA SER A 551 -2.66 9.45 29.41
C SER A 551 -3.30 9.36 30.78
#